data_AF-A0A4Q3SHE8-F1
#
_entry.id   AF-A0A4Q3SHE8-F1
#
_cell.length_a   1.000
_cell.length_b   1.000
_cell.length_c   1.000
_cell.angle_alpha   90.00
_cell.angle_beta   90.00
_cell.angle_gamma   90.00
#
_symmetry.space_group_name_H-M   'P 1'
#
loop_
_entity.id
_entity.type
_entity.pdbx_description
1 polymer ?
#
loop_
_entity_poly.entity_id
_entity_poly.type
_entity_poly.pdbx_seq_one_letter_code
_entity_poly.pdbx_strand_id
1 'polypeptide(L)' 'MRHKCGVFGVFGREDAAVLTALGLHALQHRGQEACGIVTFDDKGGTFRSERH' A
#
# COMPACT_ATOMS: atom_id res chain seq x y z
N MET A 1 -15.42 12.98 15.45
CA MET A 1 -14.56 11.79 15.20
C MET A 1 -13.63 12.13 14.04
N ARG A 2 -12.30 12.09 14.19
CA ARG A 2 -11.40 12.28 13.04
C ARG A 2 -11.18 10.91 12.42
N HIS A 3 -11.76 10.67 11.24
CA HIS A 3 -11.35 9.54 10.39
C HIS A 3 -9.86 9.69 10.14
N LYS A 4 -9.05 8.73 10.62
CA LYS A 4 -7.60 8.77 10.44
C LYS A 4 -7.22 7.63 9.52
N CYS A 5 -7.06 7.91 8.23
CA CYS A 5 -6.51 6.93 7.29
C CYS A 5 -5.10 6.50 7.72
N GLY A 6 -4.71 5.26 7.39
CA GLY A 6 -3.35 4.76 7.52
C GLY A 6 -2.58 4.87 6.21
N VAL A 7 -1.26 5.04 6.28
CA VAL A 7 -0.35 5.01 5.13
C VAL A 7 0.81 4.08 5.47
N PHE A 8 1.25 3.29 4.50
CA PHE A 8 2.39 2.40 4.60
C PHE A 8 3.17 2.42 3.28
N GLY A 9 4.50 2.29 3.32
CA GLY A 9 5.33 2.30 2.12
C GLY A 9 6.64 1.53 2.31
N VAL A 10 7.13 0.96 1.21
CA VAL A 10 8.36 0.18 1.15
C VAL A 10 9.16 0.62 -0.07
N PHE A 11 10.48 0.74 0.08
CA PHE A 11 11.38 1.18 -0.98
C PHE A 11 12.60 0.25 -1.08
N GLY A 12 13.11 0.06 -2.31
CA GLY A 12 14.35 -0.70 -2.56
C GLY A 12 14.24 -2.20 -2.33
N ARG A 13 13.04 -2.78 -2.49
CA ARG A 13 12.80 -4.23 -2.32
C ARG A 13 11.93 -4.78 -3.44
N GLU A 14 12.26 -5.96 -3.96
CA GLU A 14 11.48 -6.65 -4.99
C GLU A 14 10.09 -7.06 -4.49
N ASP A 15 9.93 -7.31 -3.18
CA ASP A 15 8.67 -7.69 -2.53
C ASP A 15 7.88 -6.50 -1.95
N ALA A 16 8.21 -5.26 -2.34
CA ALA A 16 7.60 -4.04 -1.81
C ALA A 16 6.06 -4.05 -1.90
N ALA A 17 5.48 -4.63 -2.94
CA ALA A 17 4.04 -4.78 -3.11
C ALA A 17 3.40 -5.61 -1.97
N VAL A 18 3.97 -6.79 -1.70
CA VAL A 18 3.49 -7.74 -0.69
C VAL A 18 3.64 -7.15 0.71
N LEU A 19 4.80 -6.57 1.01
CA LEU A 19 5.04 -5.92 2.29
C LEU A 19 4.11 -4.74 2.51
N THR A 20 3.79 -3.98 1.44
CA THR A 20 2.81 -2.88 1.53
C THR A 20 1.41 -3.40 1.84
N ALA A 21 0.99 -4.50 1.22
CA ALA A 21 -0.30 -5.12 1.52
C ALA A 21 -0.39 -5.59 2.98
N LEU A 22 0.65 -6.26 3.49
CA LEU A 22 0.71 -6.72 4.89
C LEU A 22 0.75 -5.54 5.87
N GLY A 23 1.50 -4.48 5.54
CA GLY A 23 1.56 -3.26 6.34
C GLY A 23 0.21 -2.54 6.42
N LEU A 24 -0.52 -2.44 5.30
CA LEU A 24 -1.88 -1.91 5.28
C LEU A 24 -2.85 -2.78 6.07
N HIS A 25 -2.71 -4.11 6.01
CA HIS A 25 -3.51 -5.03 6.82
C HIS A 25 -3.29 -4.80 8.33
N ALA A 26 -2.04 -4.61 8.76
CA ALA A 26 -1.74 -4.26 10.15
C ALA A 26 -2.37 -2.91 10.58
N LEU A 27 -2.57 -1.99 9.64
CA LEU A 27 -3.21 -0.69 9.85
C LEU A 27 -4.73 -0.69 9.68
N GLN A 28 -5.38 -1.84 9.47
CA GLN A 28 -6.82 -1.91 9.15
C GLN A 28 -7.72 -1.36 10.28
N HIS A 29 -7.22 -1.30 11.52
CA HIS A 29 -7.89 -0.63 12.64
C HIS A 29 -8.03 0.90 12.46
N ARG A 30 -7.38 1.49 11.45
CA ARG A 30 -7.44 2.92 11.11
C ARG A 30 -8.48 3.24 10.03
N GLY A 31 -8.98 2.24 9.31
CA GLY A 31 -10.02 2.41 8.31
C GLY A 31 -10.36 1.08 7.63
N GLN A 32 -11.65 0.81 7.48
CA GLN A 32 -12.18 -0.41 6.84
C GLN A 32 -12.99 -0.13 5.58
N GLU A 33 -13.13 1.14 5.21
CA GLU A 33 -13.98 1.58 4.09
C GLU A 33 -13.34 1.32 2.71
N ALA A 34 -12.02 1.41 2.61
CA ALA A 34 -11.26 1.22 1.38
C ALA A 34 -9.75 1.09 1.65
N CYS A 35 -9.01 0.51 0.70
CA CYS A 35 -7.55 0.58 0.64
C CYS A 35 -7.04 0.68 -0.81
N GLY A 36 -5.78 1.08 -0.96
CA GLY A 36 -5.15 1.11 -2.28
C GLY A 36 -3.63 1.03 -2.18
N ILE A 37 -3.02 0.43 -3.19
CA ILE A 37 -1.58 0.24 -3.31
C ILE A 37 -1.15 0.77 -4.68
N VAL A 38 -0.05 1.52 -4.71
CA VAL A 38 0.65 1.89 -5.94
C VAL A 38 2.09 1.41 -5.82
N THR A 39 2.57 0.72 -6.84
CA THR A 39 3.97 0.27 -6.94
C THR A 39 4.62 0.77 -8.21
N PHE A 40 5.93 0.99 -8.16
CA PHE A 40 6.74 1.33 -9.31
C PHE A 40 7.71 0.18 -9.61
N ASP A 41 7.76 -0.22 -10.88
CA ASP A 41 8.68 -1.20 -11.43
C ASP A 41 9.80 -0.47 -12.14
N ASP A 42 11.00 -0.52 -11.57
CA ASP A 42 12.19 0.18 -12.07
C ASP A 42 12.72 -0.39 -13.39
N LYS A 43 12.57 -1.70 -13.59
CA LYS A 43 12.96 -2.39 -14.83
C LYS A 43 12.08 -1.97 -16.00
N GLY A 44 10.77 -1.88 -15.76
CA GLY A 44 9.79 -1.48 -16.77
C GLY A 44 9.55 0.02 -16.87
N GLY A 45 9.95 0.80 -15.86
CA GLY A 45 9.58 2.21 -15.72
C GLY A 45 8.06 2.42 -15.57
N THR A 46 7.34 1.43 -15.03
CA THR A 46 5.86 1.44 -15.02
C THR A 46 5.29 1.52 -13.61
N PHE A 47 4.15 2.21 -13.48
CA PHE A 47 3.35 2.21 -12.27
C PHE A 47 2.22 1.17 -12.36
N ARG A 48 1.96 0.47 -11.27
CA ARG A 48 0.79 -0.43 -11.11
C ARG A 48 -0.04 0.04 -9.92
N SER A 49 -1.36 -0.04 -10.02
CA SER A 49 -2.28 0.37 -8.96
C SER A 49 -3.35 -0.69 -8.70
N GLU A 50 -3.55 -1.03 -7.43
CA GLU A 50 -4.61 -1.92 -6.97
C GLU A 50 -5.48 -1.19 -5.93
N ARG A 51 -6.80 -1.38 -5.96
CA ARG A 51 -7.76 -0.72 -5.07
C ARG A 51 -8.81 -1.73 -4.60
N HIS A 52 -9.23 -1.62 -3.34
CA HIS A 52 -10.31 -2.42 -2.75
C HIS A 52 -11.21 -1.54 -1.90
#